data_AF-A0A6C9H6S5-F1
#
_entry.id   AF-A0A6C9H6S5-F1
#
_cell.length_a   1.000
_cell.length_b   1.000
_cell.length_c   1.000
_cell.angle_alpha   90.00
_cell.angle_beta   90.00
_cell.angle_gamma   90.00
#
_symmetry.space_group_name_H-M   'P 1'
#
loop_
_entity.id
_entity.type
_entity.pdbx_description
1 polymer ?
#
loop_
_entity_poly.entity_id
_entity_poly.type
_entity_poly.pdbx_seq_one_letter_code
_entity_poly.pdbx_strand_id
1 'polypeptide(L)'
;MNDASGGVTIGNGLTVNGSLGLGTANALGGNSIVLGDNDTGFKQNGDGLLDVYANSQHVFRFQNGTLQSNNPVNVAGQVTPSDYGNFDSRYVKDVRLGSQQYYGVNNWQTWNFQCPSGHVLSGINVQDTGSNSADNIAGVYYRPVQKYINGTWYNVASV
;
A
#
# COMPACT_ATOMS: atom_id res chain seq x y z
N MET A 1 -46.13 23.46 -17.67
CA MET A 1 -46.36 24.56 -18.63
C MET A 1 -45.01 24.94 -19.19
N ASN A 2 -44.92 25.04 -20.51
CA ASN A 2 -43.72 25.50 -21.20
C ASN A 2 -43.66 27.03 -21.05
N ASP A 3 -42.56 27.59 -20.56
CA ASP A 3 -42.31 29.03 -20.69
C ASP A 3 -41.92 29.32 -22.15
N ALA A 4 -42.10 30.53 -22.66
CA ALA A 4 -41.88 30.80 -24.09
C ALA A 4 -40.43 30.55 -24.59
N SER A 5 -39.52 30.10 -23.71
CA SER A 5 -38.15 29.70 -24.00
C SER A 5 -37.97 28.19 -24.26
N GLY A 6 -39.03 27.39 -24.15
CA GLY A 6 -38.92 25.92 -24.24
C GLY A 6 -38.68 25.24 -22.89
N GLY A 7 -38.57 26.01 -21.80
CA GLY A 7 -38.36 25.51 -20.45
C GLY A 7 -39.64 24.98 -19.80
N VAL A 8 -39.55 23.91 -19.03
CA VAL A 8 -40.67 23.37 -18.25
C VAL A 8 -40.39 23.53 -16.77
N THR A 9 -41.20 24.34 -16.08
CA THR A 9 -41.14 24.51 -14.62
C THR A 9 -42.21 23.68 -13.93
N ILE A 10 -41.83 22.93 -12.89
CA ILE A 10 -42.72 22.10 -12.07
C ILE A 10 -42.56 22.53 -10.60
N GLY A 11 -43.56 23.24 -10.07
CA GLY A 11 -43.44 23.97 -8.80
C GLY A 11 -43.27 23.11 -7.53
N ASN A 12 -43.58 21.80 -7.58
CA ASN A 12 -43.55 20.91 -6.41
C ASN A 12 -42.70 19.65 -6.64
N GLY A 13 -41.70 19.72 -7.52
CA GLY A 13 -40.82 18.59 -7.86
C GLY A 13 -41.40 17.64 -8.90
N LEU A 14 -40.56 16.74 -9.42
CA LEU A 14 -40.90 15.78 -10.47
C LEU A 14 -40.58 14.35 -9.98
N THR A 15 -41.54 13.45 -10.10
CA THR A 15 -41.30 12.00 -9.99
C THR A 15 -41.40 11.38 -11.38
N VAL A 16 -40.32 10.74 -11.82
CA VAL A 16 -40.28 10.01 -13.09
C VAL A 16 -40.33 8.52 -12.79
N ASN A 17 -41.42 7.86 -13.20
CA ASN A 17 -41.51 6.40 -13.16
C ASN A 17 -40.83 5.84 -14.41
N GLY A 18 -39.55 5.49 -14.30
CA GLY A 18 -38.76 4.93 -15.40
C GLY A 18 -37.35 5.50 -15.47
N SER A 19 -36.82 5.60 -16.68
CA SER A 19 -35.49 6.15 -16.97
C SER A 19 -35.56 7.61 -17.40
N LEU A 20 -34.55 8.40 -17.05
CA LEU A 20 -34.39 9.78 -17.52
C LEU A 20 -33.21 9.88 -18.48
N GLY A 21 -33.37 10.59 -19.59
CA GLY A 21 -32.28 10.94 -20.50
C GLY A 21 -32.17 12.45 -20.65
N LEU A 22 -30.97 12.99 -20.43
CA LEU A 22 -30.69 14.41 -20.61
C LEU A 22 -29.89 14.62 -21.90
N GLY A 23 -30.56 15.23 -22.90
CA GLY A 23 -29.99 15.48 -24.22
C GLY A 23 -29.98 14.26 -25.15
N THR A 24 -30.57 13.14 -24.74
CA THR A 24 -30.49 11.85 -25.43
C THR A 24 -31.56 10.88 -24.92
N ALA A 25 -31.85 9.81 -25.68
CA ALA A 25 -32.67 8.71 -25.20
C ALA A 25 -31.87 7.85 -24.22
N ASN A 26 -32.52 7.33 -23.18
CA ASN A 26 -31.84 6.48 -22.21
C ASN A 26 -31.76 5.03 -22.71
N ALA A 27 -30.54 4.50 -22.85
CA ALA A 27 -30.28 3.09 -23.16
C ALA A 27 -29.73 2.27 -21.97
N LEU A 28 -29.47 2.90 -20.82
CA LEU A 28 -29.15 2.19 -19.57
C LEU A 28 -30.38 1.47 -18.97
N GLY A 29 -31.59 1.77 -19.44
CA GLY A 29 -32.85 1.16 -19.00
C GLY A 29 -33.40 1.77 -17.72
N GLY A 30 -34.42 1.16 -17.12
CA GLY A 30 -35.12 1.71 -15.94
C GLY A 30 -34.20 2.05 -14.76
N ASN A 31 -34.67 2.95 -13.89
CA ASN A 31 -34.00 3.43 -12.68
C ASN A 31 -32.62 4.03 -12.95
N SER A 32 -32.51 4.80 -14.04
CA SER A 32 -31.25 5.40 -14.45
C SER A 32 -31.43 6.81 -15.00
N ILE A 33 -30.33 7.55 -15.00
CA ILE A 33 -30.19 8.87 -15.60
C ILE A 33 -28.99 8.80 -16.54
N VAL A 34 -29.18 9.13 -17.82
CA VAL A 34 -28.06 9.28 -18.78
C VAL A 34 -27.82 10.76 -19.11
N LEU A 35 -26.56 11.10 -19.37
CA LEU A 35 -26.09 12.48 -19.51
C LEU A 35 -25.23 12.59 -20.79
N GLY A 36 -25.70 13.35 -21.79
CA GLY A 36 -24.94 13.66 -23.01
C GLY A 36 -25.05 12.59 -24.11
N ASP A 37 -24.90 11.30 -23.76
CA ASP A 37 -25.12 10.16 -24.64
C ASP A 37 -26.09 9.14 -24.00
N ASN A 38 -26.45 8.08 -24.71
CA ASN A 38 -27.48 7.15 -24.27
C ASN A 38 -27.01 6.08 -23.27
N ASP A 39 -25.72 6.01 -22.95
CA ASP A 39 -25.14 4.91 -22.17
C ASP A 39 -24.06 5.34 -21.15
N THR A 40 -23.95 6.64 -20.88
CA THR A 40 -23.15 7.24 -19.81
C THR A 40 -24.07 7.90 -18.77
N GLY A 41 -23.89 7.57 -17.48
CA GLY A 41 -24.69 8.13 -16.40
C GLY A 41 -24.72 7.32 -15.12
N PHE A 42 -25.84 7.36 -14.40
CA PHE A 42 -26.04 6.65 -13.13
C PHE A 42 -27.21 5.67 -13.25
N LYS A 43 -27.06 4.47 -12.69
CA LYS A 43 -28.11 3.43 -12.69
C LYS A 43 -28.19 2.76 -11.33
N GLN A 44 -29.40 2.63 -10.80
CA GLN A 44 -29.65 1.80 -9.63
C GLN A 44 -29.83 0.34 -10.08
N ASN A 45 -28.95 -0.55 -9.61
CA ASN A 45 -28.95 -1.98 -9.94
C ASN A 45 -29.41 -2.87 -8.77
N GLY A 46 -29.96 -2.26 -7.73
CA GLY A 46 -30.51 -2.91 -6.54
C GLY A 46 -30.75 -1.90 -5.43
N ASP A 47 -31.44 -2.31 -4.37
CA ASP A 47 -31.56 -1.49 -3.17
C ASP A 47 -30.16 -1.19 -2.61
N GLY A 48 -29.86 0.10 -2.39
CA GLY A 48 -28.55 0.56 -1.96
C GLY A 48 -27.38 0.35 -2.95
N LEU A 49 -27.62 -0.03 -4.21
CA LEU A 49 -26.58 -0.21 -5.24
C LEU A 49 -26.71 0.83 -6.35
N LEU A 50 -25.90 1.89 -6.28
CA LEU A 50 -25.86 2.94 -7.30
C LEU A 50 -24.58 2.83 -8.12
N ASP A 51 -24.73 2.57 -9.41
CA ASP A 51 -23.63 2.34 -10.34
C ASP A 51 -23.44 3.53 -11.28
N VAL A 52 -22.18 3.82 -11.60
CA VAL A 52 -21.75 4.81 -12.59
C VAL A 52 -21.37 4.08 -13.86
N TYR A 53 -21.94 4.52 -14.98
CA TYR A 53 -21.67 4.00 -16.31
C TYR A 53 -21.01 5.07 -17.19
N ALA A 54 -20.08 4.65 -18.04
CA ALA A 54 -19.52 5.47 -19.11
C ALA A 54 -19.32 4.60 -20.36
N ASN A 55 -19.93 4.98 -21.49
CA ASN A 55 -19.92 4.21 -22.74
C ASN A 55 -20.30 2.72 -22.50
N SER A 56 -21.44 2.50 -21.84
CA SER A 56 -21.94 1.17 -21.46
C SER A 56 -21.07 0.38 -20.45
N GLN A 57 -19.97 0.93 -19.94
CA GLN A 57 -19.11 0.27 -18.95
C GLN A 57 -19.47 0.68 -17.54
N HIS A 58 -19.67 -0.29 -16.63
CA HIS A 58 -19.82 -0.02 -15.20
C HIS A 58 -18.46 0.33 -14.59
N VAL A 59 -18.21 1.61 -14.30
CA VAL A 59 -16.88 2.09 -13.87
C VAL A 59 -16.74 2.20 -12.35
N PHE A 60 -17.85 2.43 -11.62
CA PHE A 60 -17.82 2.65 -10.18
C PHE A 60 -19.16 2.33 -9.52
N ARG A 61 -19.16 1.81 -8.29
CA ARG A 61 -20.35 1.54 -7.47
C ARG A 61 -20.27 2.22 -6.11
N PHE A 62 -21.36 2.88 -5.75
CA PHE A 62 -21.68 3.34 -4.40
C PHE A 62 -22.62 2.33 -3.74
N GLN A 63 -22.27 1.87 -2.55
CA GLN A 63 -23.09 0.97 -1.74
C GLN A 63 -22.84 1.22 -0.24
N ASN A 64 -23.72 0.69 0.62
CA ASN A 64 -23.73 1.01 2.06
C ASN A 64 -22.37 0.75 2.76
N GLY A 65 -21.69 -0.35 2.42
CA GLY A 65 -20.46 -0.75 3.10
C GLY A 65 -19.15 -0.27 2.47
N THR A 66 -19.06 -0.26 1.14
CA THR A 66 -17.80 0.06 0.43
C THR A 66 -18.07 0.87 -0.82
N LEU A 67 -17.02 1.52 -1.31
CA LEU A 67 -16.99 2.07 -2.66
C LEU A 67 -16.17 1.11 -3.52
N GLN A 68 -16.69 0.73 -4.68
CA GLN A 68 -16.01 -0.19 -5.58
C GLN A 68 -15.70 0.52 -6.90
N SER A 69 -14.41 0.67 -7.20
CA SER A 69 -13.95 1.05 -8.54
C SER A 69 -13.71 -0.23 -9.35
N ASN A 70 -14.21 -0.27 -10.59
CA ASN A 70 -13.88 -1.34 -11.54
C ASN A 70 -12.68 -0.99 -12.44
N ASN A 71 -12.10 0.20 -12.24
CA ASN A 71 -10.95 0.71 -12.97
C ASN A 71 -9.88 1.28 -12.02
N PRO A 72 -8.63 1.46 -12.47
CA PRO A 72 -7.63 2.19 -11.71
C PRO A 72 -8.11 3.59 -11.31
N VAL A 73 -7.81 4.00 -10.08
CA VAL A 73 -8.14 5.33 -9.56
C VAL A 73 -6.87 6.18 -9.62
N ASN A 74 -6.92 7.28 -10.38
CA ASN A 74 -5.88 8.30 -10.37
C ASN A 74 -6.23 9.36 -9.31
N VAL A 75 -5.31 9.60 -8.38
CA VAL A 75 -5.47 10.57 -7.29
C VAL A 75 -4.37 11.61 -7.40
N ALA A 76 -4.73 12.88 -7.55
CA ALA A 76 -3.77 13.98 -7.71
C ALA A 76 -2.93 14.24 -6.44
N GLY A 77 -3.46 13.86 -5.28
CA GLY A 77 -2.83 14.04 -3.97
C GLY A 77 -2.57 12.71 -3.24
N GLN A 78 -2.37 12.81 -1.94
CA GLN A 78 -2.13 11.65 -1.09
C GLN A 78 -3.41 10.85 -0.88
N VAL A 79 -3.26 9.52 -0.81
CA VAL A 79 -4.26 8.59 -0.28
C VAL A 79 -3.85 8.22 1.14
N THR A 80 -4.76 8.41 2.10
CA THR A 80 -4.55 8.05 3.51
C THR A 80 -5.54 6.94 3.91
N PRO A 81 -5.15 5.66 3.77
CA PRO A 81 -5.91 4.54 4.31
C PRO A 81 -6.16 4.66 5.82
N SER A 82 -7.30 4.15 6.29
CA SER A 82 -7.56 3.97 7.73
C SER A 82 -6.72 2.84 8.34
N ASP A 83 -6.27 1.90 7.50
CA ASP A 83 -5.38 0.80 7.85
C ASP A 83 -4.33 0.58 6.74
N TYR A 84 -3.06 0.52 7.14
CA TYR A 84 -1.92 0.30 6.24
C TYR A 84 -1.43 -1.16 6.25
N GLY A 85 -2.10 -2.11 6.92
CA GLY A 85 -1.63 -3.48 7.10
C GLY A 85 -1.27 -4.22 5.80
N ASN A 86 -1.99 -3.98 4.70
CA ASN A 86 -1.67 -4.53 3.38
C ASN A 86 -0.48 -3.84 2.67
N PHE A 87 -0.07 -2.65 3.11
CA PHE A 87 1.13 -1.96 2.63
C PHE A 87 2.34 -2.33 3.49
N ASP A 88 2.18 -2.28 4.80
CA ASP A 88 3.22 -2.51 5.80
C ASP A 88 3.79 -3.93 5.82
N SER A 89 3.04 -4.88 5.29
CA SER A 89 3.45 -6.28 5.12
C SER A 89 4.38 -6.51 3.93
N ARG A 90 4.55 -5.54 3.03
CA ARG A 90 5.29 -5.72 1.77
C ARG A 90 6.68 -5.11 1.75
N TYR A 91 6.95 -4.13 2.61
CA TYR A 91 8.18 -3.33 2.53
C TYR A 91 8.99 -3.37 3.83
N VAL A 92 10.30 -3.22 3.68
CA VAL A 92 11.21 -2.97 4.81
C VAL A 92 11.01 -1.53 5.27
N LYS A 93 10.58 -1.36 6.52
CA LYS A 93 10.37 -0.04 7.12
C LYS A 93 11.63 0.52 7.77
N ASP A 94 12.54 -0.35 8.21
CA ASP A 94 13.79 0.06 8.87
C ASP A 94 14.87 -1.04 8.79
N VAL A 95 16.14 -0.67 8.94
CA VAL A 95 17.31 -1.54 8.95
C VAL A 95 18.28 -1.11 10.05
N ARG A 96 18.78 -2.07 10.85
CA ARG A 96 19.73 -1.78 11.94
C ARG A 96 20.74 -2.89 12.18
N LEU A 97 21.75 -2.59 12.99
CA LEU A 97 22.57 -3.62 13.63
C LEU A 97 21.92 -4.07 14.94
N GLY A 98 21.70 -5.38 15.10
CA GLY A 98 21.21 -5.98 16.34
C GLY A 98 22.25 -5.98 17.46
N SER A 99 22.05 -6.80 18.49
CA SER A 99 22.96 -6.85 19.65
C SER A 99 24.38 -7.26 19.26
N GLN A 100 25.38 -6.67 19.91
CA GLN A 100 26.79 -7.03 19.73
C GLN A 100 27.14 -8.36 20.38
N GLN A 101 27.86 -9.18 19.64
CA GLN A 101 28.42 -10.46 20.06
C GLN A 101 29.95 -10.38 20.00
N TYR A 102 30.62 -11.26 20.74
CA TYR A 102 32.08 -11.33 20.81
C TYR A 102 32.53 -12.78 20.58
N TYR A 103 33.51 -12.96 19.71
CA TYR A 103 34.22 -14.23 19.52
C TYR A 103 35.65 -14.04 20.00
N GLY A 104 35.95 -14.57 21.18
CA GLY A 104 37.28 -14.49 21.80
C GLY A 104 38.10 -15.74 21.59
N VAL A 105 39.41 -15.59 21.56
CA VAL A 105 40.39 -16.66 21.35
C VAL A 105 41.64 -16.43 22.20
N ASN A 106 42.42 -17.49 22.40
CA ASN A 106 43.64 -17.47 23.18
C ASN A 106 44.85 -17.17 22.27
N ASN A 107 45.94 -16.62 22.81
CA ASN A 107 47.14 -16.25 22.04
C ASN A 107 48.08 -17.42 21.70
N TRP A 108 47.69 -18.67 21.94
CA TRP A 108 48.52 -19.86 21.70
C TRP A 108 48.08 -20.70 20.49
N GLN A 109 47.05 -20.27 19.76
CA GLN A 109 46.48 -21.01 18.64
C GLN A 109 46.17 -20.07 17.47
N THR A 110 46.47 -20.51 16.25
CA THR A 110 45.94 -19.86 15.04
C THR A 110 44.43 -20.04 14.99
N TRP A 111 43.71 -18.99 14.64
CA TRP A 111 42.25 -19.02 14.54
C TRP A 111 41.79 -18.35 13.24
N ASN A 112 40.65 -18.82 12.75
CA ASN A 112 39.95 -18.24 11.62
C ASN A 112 38.50 -18.03 12.04
N PHE A 113 37.97 -16.83 11.83
CA PHE A 113 36.59 -16.51 12.12
C PHE A 113 35.91 -15.92 10.89
N GLN A 114 34.71 -16.41 10.62
CA GLN A 114 33.79 -15.84 9.66
C GLN A 114 32.49 -15.51 10.39
N CYS A 115 31.97 -14.32 10.14
CA CYS A 115 30.66 -13.93 10.67
C CYS A 115 29.61 -14.98 10.28
N PRO A 116 28.73 -15.40 11.20
CA PRO A 116 27.56 -16.21 10.85
C PRO A 116 26.69 -15.49 9.81
N SER A 117 25.80 -16.23 9.14
CA SER A 117 24.86 -15.67 8.15
C SER A 117 24.16 -14.41 8.69
N GLY A 118 24.13 -13.34 7.89
CA GLY A 118 23.53 -12.06 8.26
C GLY A 118 24.33 -11.19 9.22
N HIS A 119 25.52 -11.62 9.68
CA HIS A 119 26.34 -10.84 10.61
C HIS A 119 27.47 -10.10 9.90
N VAL A 120 27.86 -8.96 10.47
CA VAL A 120 29.00 -8.17 10.04
C VAL A 120 29.94 -7.92 11.21
N LEU A 121 31.24 -7.79 10.93
CA LEU A 121 32.22 -7.36 11.94
C LEU A 121 31.89 -5.93 12.37
N SER A 122 31.94 -5.69 13.68
CA SER A 122 31.69 -4.37 14.28
C SER A 122 32.85 -3.88 15.15
N GLY A 123 33.90 -4.69 15.32
CA GLY A 123 35.10 -4.31 16.04
C GLY A 123 36.12 -5.43 16.15
N ILE A 124 37.33 -5.09 16.55
CA ILE A 124 38.44 -6.02 16.79
C ILE A 124 38.93 -5.77 18.22
N ASN A 125 39.13 -6.83 19.00
CA ASN A 125 39.80 -6.75 20.28
C ASN A 125 41.29 -7.07 20.11
N VAL A 126 42.14 -6.08 20.37
CA VAL A 126 43.60 -6.21 20.27
C VAL A 126 44.17 -6.34 21.69
N GLN A 127 45.04 -7.33 21.91
CA GLN A 127 45.68 -7.58 23.19
C GLN A 127 47.21 -7.44 23.09
N ASP A 128 47.79 -6.85 24.12
CA ASP A 128 49.23 -6.88 24.37
C ASP A 128 49.64 -8.31 24.75
N THR A 129 50.75 -8.79 24.20
CA THR A 129 51.31 -10.13 24.46
C THR A 129 52.64 -10.11 25.20
N GLY A 130 53.09 -8.95 25.69
CA GLY A 130 54.28 -8.79 26.52
C GLY A 130 55.51 -8.28 25.77
N SER A 131 56.63 -8.15 26.49
CA SER A 131 57.84 -7.49 26.00
C SER A 131 58.45 -8.15 24.76
N ASN A 132 58.85 -7.32 23.78
CA ASN A 132 59.46 -7.73 22.52
C ASN A 132 58.56 -8.64 21.65
N SER A 133 57.25 -8.47 21.74
CA SER A 133 56.27 -9.14 20.87
C SER A 133 55.37 -8.13 20.17
N ALA A 134 54.72 -8.55 19.08
CA ALA A 134 53.68 -7.75 18.42
C ALA A 134 52.31 -8.04 19.05
N ASP A 135 51.44 -7.02 19.10
CA ASP A 135 50.05 -7.21 19.56
C ASP A 135 49.34 -8.30 18.77
N ASN A 136 48.48 -9.06 19.46
CA ASN A 136 47.65 -10.10 18.84
C ASN A 136 46.18 -9.70 18.84
N ILE A 137 45.39 -10.29 17.94
CA ILE A 137 43.94 -10.13 17.94
C ILE A 137 43.34 -11.17 18.90
N ALA A 138 42.85 -10.69 20.04
CA ALA A 138 42.21 -11.47 21.10
C ALA A 138 40.81 -11.97 20.72
N GLY A 139 40.22 -11.37 19.70
CA GLY A 139 38.88 -11.70 19.23
C GLY A 139 38.26 -10.59 18.40
N VAL A 140 37.03 -10.81 17.97
CA VAL A 140 36.26 -9.86 17.17
C VAL A 140 34.86 -9.66 17.72
N TYR A 141 34.36 -8.46 17.53
CA TYR A 141 32.96 -8.12 17.77
C TYR A 141 32.19 -8.20 16.45
N TYR A 142 30.98 -8.73 16.49
CA TYR A 142 30.11 -8.86 15.33
C TYR A 142 28.65 -8.67 15.71
N ARG A 143 27.83 -8.26 14.73
CA ARG A 143 26.41 -7.91 14.92
C ARG A 143 25.57 -8.43 13.77
N PRO A 144 24.35 -8.95 14.01
CA PRO A 144 23.43 -9.25 12.92
C PRO A 144 22.93 -7.95 12.29
N VAL A 145 22.85 -7.92 10.96
CA VAL A 145 22.03 -6.95 10.24
C VAL A 145 20.57 -7.41 10.36
N GLN A 146 19.70 -6.51 10.78
CA GLN A 146 18.28 -6.77 10.96
C GLN A 146 17.44 -5.86 10.08
N LYS A 147 16.32 -6.37 9.58
CA LYS A 147 15.30 -5.63 8.82
C LYS A 147 13.95 -5.67 9.53
N TYR A 148 13.22 -4.56 9.51
CA TYR A 148 11.91 -4.43 10.13
C TYR A 148 10.80 -4.51 9.08
N ILE A 149 9.96 -5.54 9.16
CA ILE A 149 8.81 -5.75 8.26
C ILE A 149 7.61 -6.09 9.12
N ASN A 150 6.48 -5.43 8.88
CA ASN A 150 5.20 -5.70 9.56
C ASN A 150 5.29 -5.83 11.09
N GLY A 151 5.93 -4.89 11.78
CA GLY A 151 6.00 -4.96 13.24
C GLY A 151 7.09 -5.88 13.81
N THR A 152 7.84 -6.60 12.96
CA THR A 152 8.78 -7.63 13.39
C THR A 152 10.18 -7.39 12.84
N TRP A 153 11.20 -7.58 13.69
CA TRP A 153 12.61 -7.57 13.30
C TRP A 153 13.06 -8.96 12.88
N TYR A 154 13.69 -9.06 11.71
CA TYR A 154 14.25 -10.29 11.15
C TYR A 154 15.75 -10.13 10.96
N ASN A 155 16.55 -11.15 11.29
CA ASN A 155 17.94 -11.21 10.85
C ASN A 155 17.99 -11.42 9.33
N VAL A 156 18.90 -10.70 8.67
CA VAL A 156 19.16 -10.88 7.23
C VAL A 156 19.91 -12.21 7.00
N ALA A 157 19.85 -12.75 5.78
CA ALA A 157 20.62 -13.92 5.37
C ALA A 157 21.80 -13.51 4.48
N SER A 158 22.89 -14.26 4.57
CA SER A 158 24.01 -14.24 3.61
C SER A 158 23.84 -15.36 2.58
N VAL A 159 24.32 -15.14 1.35
CA VAL A 159 24.31 -16.11 0.22
C VAL A 159 25.71 -16.59 -0.14
#